data_AF-A0A6N2MGP0-F1
#
_entry.id   AF-A0A6N2MGP0-F1
#
_cell.length_a   1.000
_cell.length_b   1.000
_cell.length_c   1.000
_cell.angle_alpha   90.00
_cell.angle_beta   90.00
_cell.angle_gamma   90.00
#
_symmetry.space_group_name_H-M   'P 1'
#
loop_
_entity.id
_entity.type
_entity.pdbx_description
1 polymer ?
#
loop_
_entity_poly.entity_id
_entity_poly.type
_entity_poly.pdbx_seq_one_letter_code
_entity_poly.pdbx_strand_id
1 'polypeptide(L)'
;MAREEEGRERRERASAIKSMFGGQVIPPSNSPHLRKSGSRPVVFELDKAEGNVEMEALLHSAELNDLKIASLPINTAAITPSPILLWRFKVLLFFLWVFICCKVGWDSVMRMSVNLRDLFLYEAFLYYNPLLLVTMMVWLWGVNLWVFAQSTISYAKIFDLDQNHLTHREIWKAATWMTIIVPTSMTAYLYLYSHGEVSLAASQPVLLYCAVTLVLIFPFDIFYLSSRYYLLRTLWRIAITFADFFVADILTSMSKVFSDVERSVCRMVHRQVATIAWFEADSVCGSHSIGIPVALVLPYIFRLFQCLRQYKDTKEKTTLLNALKYSTAVPVIFLSALKYHVLLDRWTSFYRPLWLLSALSAEFSNLTNQVCVHTYYMDDNGFYFG
;
A
#
# COMPACT_ATOMS: atom_id res chain seq x y z
N MET A 1 -49.78 -27.36 -28.32
CA MET A 1 -49.91 -28.46 -27.34
C MET A 1 -48.66 -28.66 -26.48
N ALA A 2 -47.53 -29.22 -26.96
CA ALA A 2 -46.35 -29.42 -26.08
C ALA A 2 -45.66 -28.13 -25.56
N ARG A 3 -45.81 -26.98 -26.25
CA ARG A 3 -45.33 -25.66 -25.77
C ARG A 3 -46.32 -24.90 -24.86
N GLU A 4 -47.55 -25.37 -24.75
CA GLU A 4 -48.56 -24.75 -23.87
C GLU A 4 -48.61 -25.43 -22.49
N GLU A 5 -48.27 -26.73 -22.41
CA GLU A 5 -48.11 -27.44 -21.15
C GLU A 5 -46.87 -26.98 -20.36
N GLU A 6 -45.74 -26.73 -21.03
CA GLU A 6 -44.52 -26.23 -20.37
C GLU A 6 -44.70 -24.80 -19.81
N GLY A 7 -45.60 -24.01 -20.40
CA GLY A 7 -45.97 -22.67 -19.92
C GLY A 7 -46.91 -22.69 -18.71
N ARG A 8 -47.71 -23.75 -18.54
CA ARG A 8 -48.63 -23.93 -17.41
C ARG A 8 -47.88 -24.45 -16.18
N GLU A 9 -46.93 -25.36 -16.36
CA GLU A 9 -46.10 -25.92 -15.26
C GLU A 9 -45.15 -24.87 -14.64
N ARG A 10 -44.62 -23.92 -15.44
CA ARG A 10 -43.82 -22.80 -14.92
C ARG A 10 -44.65 -21.77 -14.13
N ARG A 11 -45.94 -21.60 -14.44
CA ARG A 11 -46.83 -20.66 -13.72
C ARG A 11 -47.28 -21.23 -12.36
N GLU A 12 -47.46 -22.54 -12.24
CA GLU A 12 -47.78 -23.19 -10.96
C GLU A 12 -46.57 -23.20 -9.99
N ARG A 13 -45.34 -23.42 -10.50
CA ARG A 13 -44.12 -23.30 -9.68
C ARG A 13 -43.84 -21.87 -9.20
N ALA A 14 -44.19 -20.85 -10.00
CA ALA A 14 -44.06 -19.44 -9.60
C ALA A 14 -45.11 -19.02 -8.55
N SER A 15 -46.29 -19.67 -8.52
CA SER A 15 -47.32 -19.41 -7.51
C SER A 15 -47.03 -20.08 -6.16
N ALA A 16 -46.34 -21.23 -6.15
CA ALA A 16 -45.96 -21.93 -4.92
C ALA A 16 -44.83 -21.20 -4.14
N ILE A 17 -43.90 -20.54 -4.83
CA ILE A 17 -42.78 -19.83 -4.19
C ILE A 17 -43.22 -18.48 -3.60
N LYS A 18 -44.27 -17.85 -4.15
CA LYS A 18 -44.83 -16.59 -3.65
C LYS A 18 -45.69 -16.75 -2.37
N SER A 19 -45.98 -18.00 -1.97
CA SER A 19 -46.83 -18.36 -0.82
C SER A 19 -46.06 -18.65 0.48
N MET A 20 -44.72 -18.67 0.49
CA MET A 20 -43.94 -19.06 1.69
C MET A 20 -43.31 -17.91 2.49
N PHE A 21 -43.28 -16.66 2.01
CA PHE A 21 -42.64 -15.54 2.74
C PHE A 21 -43.34 -14.19 2.55
N GLY A 22 -44.66 -14.13 2.77
CA GLY A 22 -45.43 -12.89 2.79
C GLY A 22 -46.27 -12.76 4.06
N GLY A 23 -45.72 -12.11 5.09
CA GLY A 23 -46.47 -11.64 6.27
C GLY A 23 -46.25 -10.14 6.44
N GLN A 24 -47.32 -9.37 6.33
CA GLN A 24 -47.37 -7.90 6.31
C GLN A 24 -47.79 -7.39 7.70
N VAL A 25 -47.01 -6.51 8.34
CA VAL A 25 -47.45 -5.71 9.51
C VAL A 25 -46.80 -4.31 9.47
N ILE A 26 -47.63 -3.25 9.46
CA ILE A 26 -47.32 -1.80 9.65
C ILE A 26 -48.58 -1.18 10.32
N PRO A 27 -48.55 -0.09 11.14
CA PRO A 27 -47.63 0.39 12.19
C PRO A 27 -48.40 0.57 13.55
N PRO A 28 -47.83 1.28 14.55
CA PRO A 28 -48.43 2.60 14.81
C PRO A 28 -47.42 3.72 15.13
N SER A 29 -47.81 4.93 14.73
CA SER A 29 -47.31 6.21 15.18
C SER A 29 -47.63 6.45 16.65
N ASN A 30 -46.67 6.97 17.43
CA ASN A 30 -46.85 8.10 18.36
C ASN A 30 -45.53 8.42 19.10
N SER A 31 -45.00 9.62 18.84
CA SER A 31 -44.18 10.42 19.79
C SER A 31 -45.11 11.01 20.88
N PRO A 32 -44.67 11.53 22.06
CA PRO A 32 -43.46 12.36 22.25
C PRO A 32 -42.71 12.35 23.62
N HIS A 33 -41.56 13.06 23.63
CA HIS A 33 -40.94 13.86 24.70
C HIS A 33 -39.79 13.32 25.60
N LEU A 34 -38.68 14.11 25.57
CA LEU A 34 -37.68 14.45 26.62
C LEU A 34 -36.70 13.32 27.02
N ARG A 35 -35.38 13.48 27.16
CA ARG A 35 -34.54 14.64 27.53
C ARG A 35 -33.06 14.32 27.23
N LYS A 36 -32.30 15.32 26.77
CA LYS A 36 -30.84 15.34 26.59
C LYS A 36 -30.15 15.57 27.95
N SER A 37 -29.00 14.96 28.22
CA SER A 37 -27.95 15.58 29.04
C SER A 37 -26.58 14.93 28.78
N GLY A 38 -25.63 15.75 28.33
CA GLY A 38 -24.20 15.47 28.41
C GLY A 38 -23.60 16.26 29.58
N SER A 39 -22.48 15.80 30.12
CA SER A 39 -21.74 16.57 31.13
C SER A 39 -20.24 16.33 30.99
N ARG A 40 -19.52 17.40 30.60
CA ARG A 40 -18.09 17.61 30.90
C ARG A 40 -17.96 18.08 32.36
N PRO A 41 -16.87 17.78 33.09
CA PRO A 41 -16.62 18.44 34.36
C PRO A 41 -15.74 19.68 34.16
N VAL A 42 -16.15 20.78 34.82
CA VAL A 42 -15.40 22.02 35.02
C VAL A 42 -14.90 22.04 36.47
N VAL A 43 -13.69 22.56 36.61
CA VAL A 43 -12.86 22.80 37.80
C VAL A 43 -13.56 23.63 38.89
N PHE A 44 -13.25 23.34 40.16
CA PHE A 44 -13.22 24.33 41.25
C PHE A 44 -12.06 24.02 42.22
N GLU A 45 -11.17 24.99 42.40
CA GLU A 45 -10.32 25.19 43.59
C GLU A 45 -11.11 25.95 44.67
N LEU A 46 -10.85 25.71 45.97
CA LEU A 46 -10.34 26.72 46.93
C LEU A 46 -10.35 26.19 48.40
N ASP A 47 -9.14 26.11 48.96
CA ASP A 47 -8.63 26.25 50.34
C ASP A 47 -9.45 26.17 51.67
N LYS A 48 -8.75 25.53 52.63
CA LYS A 48 -8.37 25.94 54.02
C LYS A 48 -9.11 25.43 55.29
N ALA A 49 -8.30 24.73 56.11
CA ALA A 49 -7.91 25.02 57.52
C ALA A 49 -8.46 24.17 58.71
N GLU A 50 -7.48 23.72 59.53
CA GLU A 50 -7.44 23.53 61.01
C GLU A 50 -8.00 22.26 61.72
N GLY A 51 -7.08 21.36 62.14
CA GLY A 51 -6.59 21.14 63.53
C GLY A 51 -7.49 20.65 64.69
N ASN A 52 -7.21 19.44 65.22
CA ASN A 52 -7.20 18.96 66.65
C ASN A 52 -7.32 17.40 66.65
N VAL A 53 -6.36 16.54 67.03
CA VAL A 53 -5.63 16.25 68.31
C VAL A 53 -6.46 15.47 69.35
N GLU A 54 -6.06 14.19 69.51
CA GLU A 54 -6.05 13.30 70.72
C GLU A 54 -7.38 12.91 71.41
N MET A 55 -7.56 11.83 72.17
CA MET A 55 -6.84 10.58 72.54
C MET A 55 -7.76 9.92 73.59
N GLU A 56 -8.03 8.62 73.53
CA GLU A 56 -8.29 7.76 74.71
C GLU A 56 -8.32 6.29 74.24
N ALA A 57 -7.21 5.56 74.43
CA ALA A 57 -6.93 4.70 75.58
C ALA A 57 -7.86 3.46 75.63
N LEU A 58 -7.43 2.34 75.05
CA LEU A 58 -6.67 1.25 75.69
C LEU A 58 -7.48 0.36 76.66
N LEU A 59 -7.51 -0.93 76.30
CA LEU A 59 -7.53 -2.12 77.16
C LEU A 59 -8.86 -2.55 77.81
N HIS A 60 -9.49 -3.62 77.30
CA HIS A 60 -9.14 -5.00 77.65
C HIS A 60 -10.05 -6.04 76.98
N SER A 61 -9.42 -7.15 76.62
CA SER A 61 -9.90 -8.38 76.00
C SER A 61 -10.99 -9.16 76.74
N ALA A 62 -11.77 -9.93 75.96
CA ALA A 62 -12.51 -11.19 76.24
C ALA A 62 -13.93 -11.04 75.65
N GLU A 63 -14.44 -11.79 74.68
CA GLU A 63 -14.53 -13.25 74.46
C GLU A 63 -14.87 -13.45 72.95
N LEU A 64 -14.16 -14.32 72.23
CA LEU A 64 -14.57 -15.68 71.87
C LEU A 64 -15.58 -15.78 70.69
N ASN A 65 -15.06 -16.40 69.62
CA ASN A 65 -15.71 -17.17 68.55
C ASN A 65 -16.32 -16.48 67.31
N ASP A 66 -15.61 -16.74 66.22
CA ASP A 66 -16.10 -17.46 65.03
C ASP A 66 -16.38 -16.72 63.72
N LEU A 67 -15.87 -17.35 62.65
CA LEU A 67 -16.15 -17.20 61.23
C LEU A 67 -15.71 -15.90 60.52
N LYS A 68 -14.66 -16.01 59.70
CA LYS A 68 -14.77 -16.42 58.27
C LYS A 68 -13.54 -15.93 57.51
N ILE A 69 -12.74 -16.89 57.02
CA ILE A 69 -11.70 -16.67 56.03
C ILE A 69 -12.37 -16.09 54.78
N ALA A 70 -12.25 -14.78 54.57
CA ALA A 70 -12.52 -14.13 53.30
C ALA A 70 -11.18 -13.90 52.61
N SER A 71 -10.83 -14.85 51.74
CA SER A 71 -9.77 -14.67 50.75
C SER A 71 -10.10 -13.45 49.88
N LEU A 72 -9.36 -12.36 50.06
CA LEU A 72 -9.36 -11.21 49.16
C LEU A 72 -9.04 -11.67 47.73
N PRO A 73 -9.80 -11.28 46.71
CA PRO A 73 -9.40 -11.51 45.33
C PRO A 73 -8.18 -10.63 45.03
N ILE A 74 -7.08 -11.27 44.64
CA ILE A 74 -5.93 -10.61 44.05
C ILE A 74 -6.42 -10.04 42.71
N ASN A 75 -6.83 -8.78 42.70
CA ASN A 75 -6.92 -8.02 41.47
C ASN A 75 -5.48 -7.81 41.00
N THR A 76 -5.01 -8.69 40.12
CA THR A 76 -3.83 -8.44 39.30
C THR A 76 -4.17 -7.29 38.37
N ALA A 77 -4.07 -6.06 38.86
CA ALA A 77 -4.07 -4.88 38.01
C ALA A 77 -2.86 -5.06 37.07
N ALA A 78 -3.13 -5.42 35.82
CA ALA A 78 -2.11 -5.43 34.78
C ALA A 78 -1.53 -4.01 34.73
N ILE A 79 -0.31 -3.84 35.24
CA ILE A 79 0.44 -2.59 35.15
C ILE A 79 0.79 -2.43 33.67
N THR A 80 -0.14 -1.86 32.89
CA THR A 80 0.12 -1.51 31.50
C THR A 80 1.13 -0.36 31.53
N PRO A 81 2.35 -0.53 30.98
CA PRO A 81 3.34 0.53 30.98
C PRO A 81 2.80 1.78 30.28
N SER A 82 3.24 2.95 30.74
CA SER A 82 2.74 4.22 30.21
C SER A 82 2.94 4.31 28.69
N PRO A 83 2.02 4.92 27.92
CA PRO A 83 2.12 5.01 26.46
C PRO A 83 3.43 5.62 25.95
N ILE A 84 3.99 6.56 26.71
CA ILE A 84 5.27 7.22 26.42
C ILE A 84 6.44 6.26 26.59
N LEU A 85 6.44 5.44 27.64
CA LEU A 85 7.46 4.42 27.87
C LEU A 85 7.41 3.35 26.78
N LEU A 86 6.21 2.89 26.40
CA LEU A 86 6.02 1.97 25.29
C LEU A 86 6.53 2.53 23.96
N TRP A 87 6.27 3.81 23.68
CA TRP A 87 6.77 4.47 22.47
C TRP A 87 8.30 4.55 22.47
N ARG A 88 8.91 5.01 23.58
CA ARG A 88 10.38 5.07 23.72
C ARG A 88 11.03 3.69 23.55
N PHE A 89 10.44 2.67 24.15
CA PHE A 89 10.93 1.29 24.02
C PHE A 89 10.86 0.80 22.57
N LYS A 90 9.75 1.05 21.86
CA LYS A 90 9.62 0.70 20.43
C LYS A 90 10.66 1.40 19.57
N VAL A 91 10.93 2.68 19.82
CA VAL A 91 11.95 3.46 19.11
C VAL A 91 13.34 2.88 19.33
N LEU A 92 13.68 2.52 20.57
CA LEU A 92 14.96 1.86 20.88
C LEU A 92 15.10 0.50 20.18
N LEU A 93 14.04 -0.32 20.18
CA LEU A 93 14.03 -1.59 19.46
C LEU A 93 14.22 -1.40 17.95
N PHE A 94 13.64 -0.35 17.36
CA PHE A 94 13.83 -0.03 15.95
C PHE A 94 15.29 0.31 15.64
N PHE A 95 15.93 1.18 16.43
CA PHE A 95 17.35 1.50 16.24
C PHE A 95 18.26 0.30 16.45
N LEU A 96 17.97 -0.54 17.45
CA LEU A 96 18.70 -1.78 17.68
C LEU A 96 18.56 -2.73 16.49
N TRP A 97 17.35 -2.89 15.96
CA TRP A 97 17.09 -3.70 14.77
C TRP A 97 17.85 -3.18 13.54
N VAL A 98 17.84 -1.87 13.29
CA VAL A 98 18.63 -1.24 12.21
C VAL A 98 20.11 -1.54 12.38
N PHE A 99 20.65 -1.36 13.59
CA PHE A 99 22.05 -1.65 13.89
C PHE A 99 22.41 -3.11 13.61
N ILE A 100 21.56 -4.06 14.03
CA ILE A 100 21.74 -5.49 13.76
C ILE A 100 21.74 -5.76 12.25
N CYS A 101 20.76 -5.21 11.51
CA CYS A 101 20.67 -5.40 10.06
C CYS A 101 21.90 -4.86 9.33
N CYS A 102 22.36 -3.66 9.71
CA CYS A 102 23.57 -3.06 9.15
C CYS A 102 24.82 -3.89 9.48
N LYS A 103 24.97 -4.34 10.73
CA LYS A 103 26.13 -5.16 11.14
C LYS A 103 26.17 -6.49 10.42
N VAL A 104 25.04 -7.20 10.35
CA VAL A 104 24.94 -8.50 9.66
C VAL A 104 25.13 -8.33 8.16
N GLY A 105 24.52 -7.32 7.55
CA GLY A 105 24.70 -7.01 6.13
C GLY A 105 26.16 -6.71 5.80
N TRP A 106 26.81 -5.87 6.60
CA TRP A 106 28.23 -5.54 6.44
C TRP A 106 29.13 -6.77 6.55
N ASP A 107 28.94 -7.58 7.59
CA ASP A 107 29.71 -8.81 7.82
C ASP A 107 29.55 -9.80 6.66
N SER A 108 28.31 -9.96 6.17
CA SER A 108 27.99 -10.84 5.03
C SER A 108 28.69 -10.37 3.74
N VAL A 109 28.68 -9.06 3.48
CA VAL A 109 29.32 -8.45 2.30
C VAL A 109 30.84 -8.53 2.38
N MET A 110 31.43 -8.34 3.57
CA MET A 110 32.88 -8.40 3.76
C MET A 110 33.45 -9.81 3.74
N ARG A 111 32.63 -10.81 4.06
CA ARG A 111 32.99 -12.23 3.93
C ARG A 111 33.15 -12.67 2.47
N MET A 112 32.52 -11.96 1.53
CA MET A 112 32.49 -12.35 0.13
C MET A 112 33.72 -11.86 -0.65
N SER A 113 34.17 -12.65 -1.64
CA SER A 113 35.24 -12.23 -2.55
C SER A 113 34.82 -11.02 -3.39
N VAL A 114 35.80 -10.20 -3.80
CA VAL A 114 35.57 -8.95 -4.54
C VAL A 114 34.73 -9.18 -5.80
N ASN A 115 35.06 -10.21 -6.58
CA ASN A 115 34.37 -10.52 -7.84
C ASN A 115 32.93 -11.00 -7.64
N LEU A 116 32.67 -11.72 -6.55
CA LEU A 116 31.32 -12.25 -6.25
C LEU A 116 30.44 -11.17 -5.62
N ARG A 117 31.03 -10.26 -4.84
CA ARG A 117 30.34 -9.19 -4.12
C ARG A 117 29.52 -8.29 -5.04
N ASP A 118 30.10 -7.79 -6.12
CA ASP A 118 29.41 -6.86 -7.02
C ASP A 118 28.24 -7.54 -7.75
N LEU A 119 28.47 -8.77 -8.23
CA LEU A 119 27.44 -9.57 -8.89
C LEU A 119 26.25 -9.84 -7.96
N PHE A 120 26.55 -10.19 -6.71
CA PHE A 120 25.52 -10.52 -5.73
C PHE A 120 24.79 -9.31 -5.18
N LEU A 121 25.46 -8.17 -4.99
CA LEU A 121 24.80 -6.93 -4.61
C LEU A 121 23.84 -6.47 -5.71
N TYR A 122 24.21 -6.65 -6.98
CA TYR A 122 23.31 -6.40 -8.10
C TYR A 122 22.09 -7.33 -8.05
N GLU A 123 22.29 -8.61 -7.75
CA GLU A 123 21.19 -9.58 -7.63
C GLU A 123 20.27 -9.29 -6.43
N ALA A 124 20.84 -8.95 -5.26
CA ALA A 124 20.07 -8.52 -4.10
C ALA A 124 19.27 -7.24 -4.42
N PHE A 125 19.89 -6.27 -5.09
CA PHE A 125 19.21 -5.05 -5.52
C PHE A 125 18.05 -5.38 -6.47
N LEU A 126 18.26 -6.26 -7.45
CA LEU A 126 17.22 -6.66 -8.41
C LEU A 126 15.95 -7.17 -7.71
N TYR A 127 16.07 -8.07 -6.73
CA TYR A 127 14.90 -8.64 -6.06
C TYR A 127 14.23 -7.72 -5.03
N TYR A 128 15.02 -6.96 -4.27
CA TYR A 128 14.51 -6.19 -3.14
C TYR A 128 14.17 -4.72 -3.49
N ASN A 129 14.78 -4.14 -4.54
CA ASN A 129 14.47 -2.77 -4.98
C ASN A 129 12.97 -2.55 -5.24
N PRO A 130 12.23 -3.44 -5.94
CA PRO A 130 10.80 -3.22 -6.17
C PRO A 130 10.02 -3.13 -4.88
N LEU A 131 10.26 -4.04 -3.93
CA LEU A 131 9.55 -4.08 -2.65
C LEU A 131 9.89 -2.88 -1.76
N LEU A 132 11.13 -2.41 -1.80
CA LEU A 132 11.54 -1.19 -1.10
C LEU A 132 10.84 0.04 -1.70
N LEU A 133 10.76 0.16 -3.02
CA LEU A 133 10.07 1.27 -3.69
C LEU A 133 8.55 1.22 -3.46
N VAL A 134 7.93 0.04 -3.46
CA VAL A 134 6.52 -0.13 -3.06
C VAL A 134 6.34 0.30 -1.60
N THR A 135 7.24 -0.09 -0.70
CA THR A 135 7.19 0.34 0.71
C THR A 135 7.24 1.86 0.84
N MET A 136 8.12 2.52 0.09
CA MET A 136 8.20 3.99 0.05
C MET A 136 6.93 4.62 -0.52
N MET A 137 6.37 4.06 -1.59
CA MET A 137 5.10 4.51 -2.16
C MET A 137 3.96 4.44 -1.12
N VAL A 138 3.88 3.36 -0.33
CA VAL A 138 2.86 3.22 0.73
C VAL A 138 3.06 4.26 1.84
N TRP A 139 4.31 4.56 2.21
CA TRP A 139 4.62 5.67 3.12
C TRP A 139 4.14 7.02 2.59
N LEU A 140 4.47 7.34 1.35
CA LEU A 140 4.04 8.58 0.67
C LEU A 140 2.52 8.64 0.54
N TRP A 141 1.87 7.52 0.28
CA TRP A 141 0.41 7.45 0.27
C TRP A 141 -0.19 7.77 1.64
N GLY A 142 0.40 7.25 2.72
CA GLY A 142 0.00 7.61 4.08
C GLY A 142 0.20 9.10 4.38
N VAL A 143 1.28 9.72 3.87
CA VAL A 143 1.50 11.18 3.97
C VAL A 143 0.41 11.95 3.21
N ASN A 144 0.08 11.55 1.98
CA ASN A 144 -0.98 12.18 1.19
C ASN A 144 -2.32 12.15 1.94
N LEU A 145 -2.70 11.00 2.50
CA LEU A 145 -3.93 10.89 3.29
C LEU A 145 -3.89 11.69 4.58
N TRP A 146 -2.72 11.81 5.22
CA TRP A 146 -2.57 12.67 6.39
C TRP A 146 -2.77 14.14 6.02
N VAL A 147 -2.17 14.61 4.92
CA VAL A 147 -2.39 15.98 4.40
C VAL A 147 -3.85 16.20 4.05
N PHE A 148 -4.50 15.25 3.35
CA PHE A 148 -5.92 15.34 3.04
C PHE A 148 -6.80 15.35 4.29
N ALA A 149 -6.42 14.65 5.35
CA ALA A 149 -7.15 14.67 6.62
C ALA A 149 -7.06 16.02 7.35
N GLN A 150 -6.05 16.83 7.06
CA GLN A 150 -5.94 18.21 7.57
C GLN A 150 -6.74 19.21 6.73
N SER A 151 -7.14 18.82 5.52
CA SER A 151 -7.94 19.67 4.64
C SER A 151 -9.40 19.72 5.10
N THR A 152 -10.08 20.81 4.76
CA THR A 152 -11.50 21.01 5.11
C THR A 152 -12.45 20.13 4.29
N ILE A 153 -11.96 19.53 3.20
CA ILE A 153 -12.74 18.72 2.26
C ILE A 153 -12.58 17.24 2.62
N SER A 154 -13.71 16.54 2.76
CA SER A 154 -13.69 15.11 3.04
C SER A 154 -13.18 14.32 1.83
N TYR A 155 -11.93 13.85 1.90
CA TYR A 155 -11.31 13.03 0.85
C TYR A 155 -12.06 11.72 0.59
N ALA A 156 -12.76 11.18 1.61
CA ALA A 156 -13.63 10.02 1.44
C ALA A 156 -14.74 10.28 0.40
N LYS A 157 -15.25 11.52 0.32
CA LYS A 157 -16.23 11.90 -0.72
C LYS A 157 -15.58 12.09 -2.09
N ILE A 158 -14.36 12.63 -2.15
CA ILE A 158 -13.62 12.86 -3.41
C ILE A 158 -13.28 11.53 -4.08
N PHE A 159 -12.85 10.55 -3.29
CA PHE A 159 -12.44 9.23 -3.76
C PHE A 159 -13.59 8.20 -3.75
N ASP A 160 -14.82 8.61 -3.42
CA ASP A 160 -15.99 7.73 -3.29
C ASP A 160 -15.71 6.47 -2.42
N LEU A 161 -15.05 6.70 -1.29
CA LEU A 161 -14.63 5.65 -0.36
C LEU A 161 -15.77 5.28 0.59
N ASP A 162 -15.88 3.98 0.86
CA ASP A 162 -16.82 3.45 1.86
C ASP A 162 -16.48 3.96 3.28
N GLN A 163 -17.44 3.87 4.21
CA GLN A 163 -17.28 4.30 5.60
C GLN A 163 -16.17 3.55 6.35
N ASN A 164 -15.82 2.35 5.87
CA ASN A 164 -14.77 1.48 6.44
C ASN A 164 -13.41 1.61 5.70
N HIS A 165 -13.08 2.78 5.17
CA HIS A 165 -11.80 2.99 4.47
C HIS A 165 -10.61 3.04 5.43
N LEU A 166 -9.45 2.58 4.94
CA LEU A 166 -8.19 2.67 5.67
C LEU A 166 -7.81 4.12 5.95
N THR A 167 -7.52 4.41 7.21
CA THR A 167 -6.99 5.71 7.64
C THR A 167 -5.47 5.79 7.40
N HIS A 168 -4.93 7.02 7.34
CA HIS A 168 -3.48 7.25 7.25
C HIS A 168 -2.69 6.49 8.34
N ARG A 169 -3.25 6.35 9.55
CA ARG A 169 -2.62 5.61 10.66
C ARG A 169 -2.47 4.13 10.36
N GLU A 170 -3.47 3.53 9.73
CA GLU A 170 -3.45 2.10 9.40
C GLU A 170 -2.51 1.82 8.23
N ILE A 171 -2.46 2.74 7.26
CA ILE A 171 -1.48 2.69 6.17
C ILE A 171 -0.05 2.83 6.70
N TRP A 172 0.21 3.72 7.65
CA TRP A 172 1.54 3.82 8.29
C TRP A 172 1.89 2.60 9.14
N LYS A 173 0.92 1.94 9.77
CA LYS A 173 1.16 0.65 10.44
C LYS A 173 1.61 -0.41 9.43
N ALA A 174 0.91 -0.51 8.29
CA ALA A 174 1.29 -1.43 7.21
C ALA A 174 2.68 -1.09 6.65
N ALA A 175 2.94 0.19 6.37
CA ALA A 175 4.23 0.67 5.87
C ALA A 175 5.37 0.35 6.86
N THR A 176 5.14 0.51 8.16
CA THR A 176 6.12 0.14 9.21
C THR A 176 6.45 -1.35 9.19
N TRP A 177 5.44 -2.22 9.07
CA TRP A 177 5.67 -3.67 8.95
C TRP A 177 6.47 -4.01 7.70
N MET A 178 6.16 -3.39 6.56
CA MET A 178 6.93 -3.58 5.32
C MET A 178 8.38 -3.10 5.47
N THR A 179 8.61 -1.95 6.12
CA THR A 179 9.94 -1.42 6.42
C THR A 179 10.75 -2.34 7.33
N ILE A 180 10.12 -3.18 8.15
CA ILE A 180 10.82 -4.18 8.97
C ILE A 180 11.04 -5.46 8.16
N ILE A 181 9.99 -6.00 7.52
CA ILE A 181 10.01 -7.31 6.86
C ILE A 181 10.95 -7.32 5.64
N VAL A 182 10.86 -6.31 4.77
CA VAL A 182 11.61 -6.29 3.51
C VAL A 182 13.13 -6.22 3.75
N PRO A 183 13.66 -5.28 4.56
CA PRO A 183 15.09 -5.25 4.87
C PRO A 183 15.54 -6.44 5.72
N THR A 184 14.71 -6.97 6.63
CA THR A 184 15.06 -8.18 7.39
C THR A 184 15.26 -9.37 6.45
N SER A 185 14.36 -9.56 5.48
CA SER A 185 14.49 -10.60 4.46
C SER A 185 15.72 -10.38 3.59
N MET A 186 16.01 -9.13 3.20
CA MET A 186 17.23 -8.78 2.46
C MET A 186 18.49 -9.12 3.26
N THR A 187 18.55 -8.76 4.55
CA THR A 187 19.67 -9.12 5.42
C THR A 187 19.80 -10.64 5.57
N ALA A 188 18.70 -11.37 5.71
CA ALA A 188 18.70 -12.83 5.75
C ALA A 188 19.23 -13.43 4.43
N TYR A 189 18.83 -12.89 3.28
CA TYR A 189 19.35 -13.27 1.96
C TYR A 189 20.87 -13.10 1.87
N LEU A 190 21.38 -11.93 2.26
CA LEU A 190 22.82 -11.65 2.28
C LEU A 190 23.57 -12.60 3.22
N TYR A 191 23.02 -12.82 4.42
CA TYR A 191 23.61 -13.70 5.42
C TYR A 191 23.70 -15.15 4.95
N LEU A 192 22.57 -15.74 4.52
CA LEU A 192 22.51 -17.14 4.09
C LEU A 192 23.44 -17.40 2.91
N TYR A 193 23.46 -16.50 1.93
CA TYR A 193 24.33 -16.65 0.77
C TYR A 193 25.81 -16.58 1.15
N SER A 194 26.22 -15.63 1.99
CA SER A 194 27.61 -15.51 2.45
C SER A 194 28.11 -16.71 3.26
N HIS A 195 27.18 -17.51 3.82
CA HIS A 195 27.47 -18.75 4.54
C HIS A 195 27.42 -19.99 3.65
N GLY A 196 27.16 -19.85 2.35
CA GLY A 196 27.10 -20.95 1.39
C GLY A 196 25.74 -21.64 1.27
N GLU A 197 24.71 -21.17 2.00
CA GLU A 197 23.36 -21.74 2.00
C GLU A 197 22.52 -21.20 0.84
N VAL A 198 22.95 -21.47 -0.40
CA VAL A 198 22.40 -20.86 -1.62
C VAL A 198 20.92 -21.18 -1.81
N SER A 199 20.46 -22.40 -1.51
CA SER A 199 19.06 -22.78 -1.65
C SER A 199 18.16 -22.03 -0.66
N LEU A 200 18.62 -21.84 0.57
CA LEU A 200 17.87 -21.08 1.58
C LEU A 200 17.90 -19.58 1.27
N ALA A 201 19.01 -19.06 0.77
CA ALA A 201 19.09 -17.70 0.27
C ALA A 201 18.07 -17.47 -0.86
N ALA A 202 18.06 -18.32 -1.89
CA ALA A 202 17.11 -18.21 -3.00
C ALA A 202 15.64 -18.23 -2.56
N SER A 203 15.31 -18.96 -1.50
CA SER A 203 13.95 -19.00 -0.96
C SER A 203 13.49 -17.67 -0.34
N GLN A 204 14.39 -16.82 0.16
CA GLN A 204 14.04 -15.57 0.86
C GLN A 204 13.20 -14.60 0.01
N PRO A 205 13.66 -14.16 -1.17
CA PRO A 205 12.85 -13.26 -2.00
C PRO A 205 11.60 -13.98 -2.56
N VAL A 206 11.67 -15.27 -2.87
CA VAL A 206 10.51 -16.04 -3.35
C VAL A 206 9.39 -16.06 -2.31
N LEU A 207 9.71 -16.44 -1.07
CA LEU A 207 8.75 -16.47 0.04
C LEU A 207 8.17 -15.08 0.30
N LEU A 208 8.97 -14.03 0.21
CA LEU A 208 8.52 -12.66 0.41
C LEU A 208 7.51 -12.23 -0.68
N TYR A 209 7.81 -12.49 -1.96
CA TYR A 209 6.91 -12.19 -3.07
C TYR A 209 5.61 -13.02 -2.99
N CYS A 210 5.72 -14.31 -2.64
CA CYS A 210 4.55 -15.15 -2.38
C CYS A 210 3.72 -14.61 -1.22
N ALA A 211 4.35 -14.23 -0.09
CA ALA A 211 3.65 -13.68 1.07
C ALA A 211 2.92 -12.37 0.73
N VAL A 212 3.57 -11.45 0.01
CA VAL A 212 2.94 -10.21 -0.46
C VAL A 212 1.75 -10.52 -1.37
N THR A 213 1.92 -11.40 -2.34
CA THR A 213 0.85 -11.80 -3.28
C THR A 213 -0.32 -12.45 -2.54
N LEU A 214 -0.04 -13.36 -1.61
CA LEU A 214 -1.04 -14.01 -0.78
C LEU A 214 -1.79 -12.96 0.04
N VAL A 215 -1.11 -12.07 0.75
CA VAL A 215 -1.77 -11.02 1.55
C VAL A 215 -2.65 -10.11 0.70
N LEU A 216 -2.25 -9.80 -0.53
CA LEU A 216 -3.05 -8.96 -1.45
C LEU A 216 -4.30 -9.65 -1.97
N ILE A 217 -4.21 -10.95 -2.30
CA ILE A 217 -5.31 -11.73 -2.91
C ILE A 217 -6.20 -12.39 -1.84
N PHE A 218 -5.73 -12.49 -0.60
CA PHE A 218 -6.40 -13.25 0.46
C PHE A 218 -7.86 -12.77 0.66
N PRO A 219 -8.86 -13.65 0.47
CA PRO A 219 -10.27 -13.25 0.40
C PRO A 219 -10.93 -13.09 1.78
N PHE A 220 -10.26 -13.48 2.87
CA PHE A 220 -10.80 -13.40 4.22
C PHE A 220 -10.59 -12.01 4.84
N ASP A 221 -11.40 -11.64 5.84
CA ASP A 221 -11.34 -10.35 6.56
C ASP A 221 -10.13 -10.22 7.52
N ILE A 222 -8.99 -10.77 7.11
CA ILE A 222 -7.70 -10.67 7.77
C ILE A 222 -6.85 -9.73 6.90
N PHE A 223 -6.40 -8.61 7.49
CA PHE A 223 -5.69 -7.50 6.81
C PHE A 223 -6.55 -6.61 5.89
N TYR A 224 -7.65 -6.04 6.42
CA TYR A 224 -8.39 -4.93 5.78
C TYR A 224 -8.96 -5.24 4.39
N LEU A 225 -9.88 -6.21 4.32
CA LEU A 225 -10.48 -6.71 3.07
C LEU A 225 -11.04 -5.62 2.15
N SER A 226 -11.82 -4.68 2.70
CA SER A 226 -12.46 -3.61 1.91
C SER A 226 -11.46 -2.76 1.12
N SER A 227 -10.27 -2.53 1.68
CA SER A 227 -9.25 -1.70 1.01
C SER A 227 -8.45 -2.48 -0.04
N ARG A 228 -8.19 -3.77 0.17
CA ARG A 228 -7.59 -4.62 -0.88
C ARG A 228 -8.54 -4.79 -2.06
N TYR A 229 -9.81 -5.03 -1.78
CA TYR A 229 -10.83 -5.13 -2.81
C TYR A 229 -11.01 -3.79 -3.54
N TYR A 230 -10.98 -2.66 -2.84
CA TYR A 230 -10.97 -1.34 -3.47
C TYR A 230 -9.75 -1.18 -4.39
N LEU A 231 -8.53 -1.46 -3.91
CA LEU A 231 -7.31 -1.38 -4.73
C LEU A 231 -7.40 -2.29 -5.97
N LEU A 232 -7.74 -3.57 -5.81
CA LEU A 232 -7.87 -4.52 -6.93
C LEU A 232 -8.97 -4.11 -7.90
N ARG A 233 -10.12 -3.65 -7.40
CA ARG A 233 -11.24 -3.18 -8.21
C ARG A 233 -10.90 -1.91 -8.96
N THR A 234 -10.17 -0.97 -8.36
CA THR A 234 -9.73 0.27 -9.02
C THR A 234 -8.63 -0.01 -10.06
N LEU A 235 -7.70 -0.92 -9.77
CA LEU A 235 -6.72 -1.42 -10.75
C LEU A 235 -7.38 -2.17 -11.92
N TRP A 236 -8.50 -2.85 -11.68
CA TRP A 236 -9.28 -3.50 -12.74
C TRP A 236 -10.14 -2.51 -13.52
N ARG A 237 -10.72 -1.51 -12.84
CA ARG A 237 -11.60 -0.48 -13.41
C ARG A 237 -10.83 0.78 -13.75
N ILE A 238 -9.71 0.67 -14.44
CA ILE A 238 -9.03 1.87 -14.92
C ILE A 238 -9.87 2.43 -16.07
N ALA A 239 -10.76 3.43 -15.84
CA ALA A 239 -11.19 4.47 -16.82
C ALA A 239 -12.50 5.26 -16.55
N ILE A 240 -12.98 5.48 -15.32
CA ILE A 240 -14.30 6.13 -15.14
C ILE A 240 -14.32 7.29 -14.14
N THR A 241 -13.59 7.24 -13.02
CA THR A 241 -13.71 8.21 -11.92
C THR A 241 -12.43 9.03 -11.68
N PHE A 242 -12.54 10.16 -10.98
CA PHE A 242 -11.37 10.95 -10.54
C PHE A 242 -10.35 10.10 -9.75
N ALA A 243 -10.83 9.18 -8.92
CA ALA A 243 -9.97 8.22 -8.23
C ALA A 243 -9.15 7.36 -9.20
N ASP A 244 -9.73 6.98 -10.34
CA ASP A 244 -9.03 6.20 -11.38
C ASP A 244 -7.94 7.01 -12.08
N PHE A 245 -8.13 8.34 -12.25
CA PHE A 245 -7.11 9.24 -12.79
C PHE A 245 -5.93 9.39 -11.83
N PHE A 246 -6.23 9.62 -10.55
CA PHE A 246 -5.22 9.75 -9.51
C PHE A 246 -4.41 8.45 -9.30
N VAL A 247 -5.08 7.30 -9.28
CA VAL A 247 -4.41 5.99 -9.21
C VAL A 247 -3.56 5.74 -10.47
N ALA A 248 -4.04 6.12 -11.66
CA ALA A 248 -3.25 5.98 -12.88
C ALA A 248 -1.96 6.83 -12.83
N ASP A 249 -2.00 8.04 -12.28
CA ASP A 249 -0.79 8.86 -12.10
C ASP A 249 0.21 8.20 -11.13
N ILE A 250 -0.28 7.59 -10.05
CA ILE A 250 0.55 6.75 -9.17
C ILE A 250 1.17 5.57 -9.95
N LEU A 251 0.39 4.88 -10.78
CA LEU A 251 0.87 3.75 -11.57
C LEU A 251 1.96 4.18 -12.58
N THR A 252 1.83 5.36 -13.19
CA THR A 252 2.87 5.88 -14.10
C THR A 252 4.18 6.17 -13.36
N SER A 253 4.11 6.64 -12.11
CA SER A 253 5.27 6.84 -11.23
C SER A 253 5.91 5.52 -10.79
N MET A 254 5.12 4.44 -10.78
CA MET A 254 5.56 3.08 -10.43
C MET A 254 5.94 2.22 -11.65
N SER A 255 5.98 2.79 -12.86
CA SER A 255 6.29 2.06 -14.10
C SER A 255 7.62 1.29 -14.01
N LYS A 256 8.66 1.93 -13.48
CA LYS A 256 9.97 1.27 -13.26
C LYS A 256 9.88 0.13 -12.25
N VAL A 257 9.06 0.27 -11.23
CA VAL A 257 8.85 -0.78 -10.24
C VAL A 257 8.19 -2.00 -10.90
N PHE A 258 7.18 -1.82 -11.76
CA PHE A 258 6.57 -2.93 -12.48
C PHE A 258 7.56 -3.66 -13.40
N SER A 259 8.46 -2.91 -14.05
CA SER A 259 9.55 -3.48 -14.84
C SER A 259 10.48 -4.36 -14.00
N ASP A 260 10.85 -3.90 -12.82
CA ASP A 260 11.77 -4.63 -11.95
C ASP A 260 11.08 -5.82 -11.26
N VAL A 261 9.77 -5.72 -10.99
CA VAL A 261 8.94 -6.87 -10.55
C VAL A 261 8.89 -7.93 -11.65
N GLU A 262 8.63 -7.57 -12.91
CA GLU A 262 8.61 -8.52 -14.03
C GLU A 262 9.94 -9.27 -14.12
N ARG A 263 11.06 -8.54 -14.08
CA ARG A 263 12.40 -9.13 -14.15
C ARG A 263 12.67 -10.07 -12.97
N SER A 264 12.26 -9.65 -11.77
CA SER A 264 12.40 -10.45 -10.54
C SER A 264 11.58 -11.73 -10.61
N VAL A 265 10.30 -11.64 -10.95
CA VAL A 265 9.37 -12.77 -11.01
C VAL A 265 9.79 -13.75 -12.12
N CYS A 266 10.22 -13.25 -13.29
CA CYS A 266 10.71 -14.10 -14.36
C CYS A 266 11.88 -14.98 -13.88
N ARG A 267 12.89 -14.40 -13.21
CA ARG A 267 14.02 -15.17 -12.66
C ARG A 267 13.59 -16.18 -11.59
N MET A 268 12.62 -15.83 -10.75
CA MET A 268 12.06 -16.74 -9.73
C MET A 268 11.35 -17.95 -10.36
N VAL A 269 10.51 -17.72 -11.38
CA VAL A 269 9.75 -18.77 -12.07
C VAL A 269 10.68 -19.72 -12.83
N HIS A 270 11.72 -19.20 -13.46
CA HIS A 270 12.72 -20.00 -14.17
C HIS A 270 13.78 -20.65 -13.25
N ARG A 271 13.64 -20.53 -11.92
CA ARG A 271 14.57 -21.08 -10.90
C ARG A 271 16.01 -20.57 -11.05
N GLN A 272 16.19 -19.32 -11.48
CA GLN A 272 17.48 -18.67 -11.71
C GLN A 272 17.90 -17.77 -10.55
N VAL A 273 17.44 -18.08 -9.33
CA VAL A 273 17.69 -17.27 -8.13
C VAL A 273 18.95 -17.77 -7.44
N ALA A 274 19.86 -16.85 -7.12
CA ALA A 274 21.13 -17.12 -6.45
C ALA A 274 22.05 -18.09 -7.23
N THR A 275 21.88 -18.18 -8.55
CA THR A 275 22.72 -19.01 -9.43
C THR A 275 23.78 -18.16 -10.13
N ILE A 276 25.03 -18.64 -10.18
CA ILE A 276 26.17 -17.96 -10.83
C ILE A 276 25.99 -17.84 -12.37
N ALA A 277 25.02 -18.56 -12.97
CA ALA A 277 24.70 -18.55 -14.40
C ALA A 277 23.87 -17.32 -14.85
N TRP A 278 24.31 -16.11 -14.46
CA TRP A 278 23.65 -14.85 -14.84
C TRP A 278 23.57 -14.65 -16.37
N PHE A 279 24.56 -15.16 -17.11
CA PHE A 279 24.64 -15.03 -18.57
C PHE A 279 23.58 -15.83 -19.34
N GLU A 280 23.09 -16.95 -18.79
CA GLU A 280 22.07 -17.77 -19.47
C GLU A 280 20.66 -17.19 -19.23
N ALA A 281 20.45 -16.58 -18.05
CA ALA A 281 19.22 -15.89 -17.66
C ALA A 281 18.92 -14.63 -18.49
N ASP A 282 19.94 -13.97 -19.03
CA ASP A 282 19.79 -12.72 -19.77
C ASP A 282 19.07 -12.87 -21.12
N SER A 283 19.00 -14.10 -21.66
CA SER A 283 18.31 -14.40 -22.92
C SER A 283 16.78 -14.46 -22.78
N VAL A 284 16.25 -14.94 -21.65
CA VAL A 284 14.81 -15.14 -21.43
C VAL A 284 14.19 -14.06 -20.55
N CYS A 285 14.84 -13.75 -19.42
CA CYS A 285 14.34 -12.83 -18.40
C CYS A 285 15.13 -11.52 -18.30
N GLY A 286 15.99 -11.27 -19.30
CA GLY A 286 16.89 -10.12 -19.35
C GLY A 286 16.53 -9.15 -20.46
N SER A 287 17.56 -8.59 -21.10
CA SER A 287 17.40 -7.45 -22.01
C SER A 287 16.61 -7.76 -23.29
N HIS A 288 16.40 -9.03 -23.62
CA HIS A 288 15.58 -9.47 -24.74
C HIS A 288 14.12 -9.81 -24.36
N SER A 289 13.74 -9.69 -23.08
CA SER A 289 12.37 -9.90 -22.64
C SER A 289 11.46 -8.79 -23.18
N ILE A 290 10.39 -9.18 -23.86
CA ILE A 290 9.30 -8.28 -24.25
C ILE A 290 8.43 -7.91 -23.02
N GLY A 291 8.48 -8.71 -21.95
CA GLY A 291 7.72 -8.45 -20.72
C GLY A 291 8.13 -7.15 -20.02
N ILE A 292 9.43 -6.86 -19.97
CA ILE A 292 10.00 -5.63 -19.39
C ILE A 292 9.40 -4.35 -20.02
N PRO A 293 9.50 -4.11 -21.34
CA PRO A 293 8.94 -2.92 -21.96
C PRO A 293 7.41 -2.88 -21.90
N VAL A 294 6.73 -4.03 -21.93
CA VAL A 294 5.27 -4.10 -21.74
C VAL A 294 4.87 -3.62 -20.35
N ALA A 295 5.54 -4.10 -19.30
CA ALA A 295 5.30 -3.68 -17.92
C ALA A 295 5.58 -2.18 -17.71
N LEU A 296 6.62 -1.65 -18.37
CA LEU A 296 6.95 -0.22 -18.36
C LEU A 296 5.88 0.65 -19.04
N VAL A 297 5.41 0.25 -20.22
CA VAL A 297 4.56 1.09 -21.07
C VAL A 297 3.09 1.08 -20.66
N LEU A 298 2.64 -0.02 -20.05
CA LEU A 298 1.23 -0.27 -19.75
C LEU A 298 0.57 0.84 -18.89
N PRO A 299 1.20 1.37 -17.82
CA PRO A 299 0.65 2.52 -17.09
C PRO A 299 0.44 3.77 -17.96
N TYR A 300 1.38 4.06 -18.88
CA TYR A 300 1.30 5.21 -19.77
C TYR A 300 0.17 5.06 -20.80
N ILE A 301 -0.04 3.85 -21.32
CA ILE A 301 -1.13 3.55 -22.25
C ILE A 301 -2.50 3.72 -21.59
N PHE A 302 -2.65 3.23 -20.35
CA PHE A 302 -3.86 3.43 -19.59
C PHE A 302 -4.17 4.90 -19.37
N ARG A 303 -3.16 5.69 -19.00
CA ARG A 303 -3.30 7.14 -18.81
C ARG A 303 -3.63 7.87 -20.12
N LEU A 304 -3.01 7.47 -21.22
CA LEU A 304 -3.31 7.96 -22.57
C LEU A 304 -4.80 7.75 -22.91
N PHE A 305 -5.31 6.53 -22.76
CA PHE A 305 -6.71 6.23 -23.07
C PHE A 305 -7.70 6.97 -22.16
N GLN A 306 -7.37 7.14 -20.88
CA GLN A 306 -8.16 7.96 -19.97
C GLN A 306 -8.24 9.42 -20.43
N CYS A 307 -7.10 10.04 -20.75
CA CYS A 307 -7.06 11.42 -21.25
C CYS A 307 -7.81 11.58 -22.57
N LEU A 308 -7.68 10.64 -23.50
CA LEU A 308 -8.39 10.67 -24.78
C LEU A 308 -9.91 10.54 -24.61
N ARG A 309 -10.35 9.68 -23.67
CA ARG A 309 -11.77 9.55 -23.33
C ARG A 309 -12.31 10.83 -22.70
N GLN A 310 -11.59 11.40 -21.74
CA GLN A 310 -11.99 12.66 -21.13
C GLN A 310 -12.08 13.78 -22.16
N TYR A 311 -11.12 13.89 -23.08
CA TYR A 311 -11.19 14.83 -24.19
C TYR A 311 -12.41 14.60 -25.08
N LYS A 312 -12.78 13.34 -25.33
CA LYS A 312 -13.97 13.01 -26.10
C LYS A 312 -15.23 13.55 -25.44
N ASP A 313 -15.32 13.48 -24.12
CA ASP A 313 -16.49 13.84 -23.32
C ASP A 313 -16.55 15.35 -23.00
N THR A 314 -15.44 15.98 -22.59
CA THR A 314 -15.40 17.41 -22.19
C THR A 314 -14.98 18.37 -23.31
N LYS A 315 -14.28 17.88 -24.34
CA LYS A 315 -13.66 18.68 -25.42
C LYS A 315 -12.62 19.70 -24.95
N GLU A 316 -12.12 19.57 -23.72
CA GLU A 316 -11.12 20.48 -23.15
C GLU A 316 -9.72 20.23 -23.72
N LYS A 317 -9.09 21.26 -24.31
CA LYS A 317 -7.76 21.13 -24.94
C LYS A 317 -6.66 20.65 -23.97
N THR A 318 -6.78 20.98 -22.68
CA THR A 318 -5.84 20.56 -21.62
C THR A 318 -5.75 19.03 -21.49
N THR A 319 -6.89 18.35 -21.58
CA THR A 319 -6.95 16.87 -21.53
C THR A 319 -6.26 16.22 -22.73
N LEU A 320 -6.32 16.85 -23.91
CA LEU A 320 -5.61 16.41 -25.10
C LEU A 320 -4.10 16.64 -24.99
N LEU A 321 -3.66 17.76 -24.41
CA LEU A 321 -2.23 18.00 -24.13
C LEU A 321 -1.67 16.98 -23.12
N ASN A 322 -2.46 16.59 -22.13
CA ASN A 322 -2.11 15.50 -21.22
C ASN A 322 -2.03 14.15 -21.96
N ALA A 323 -2.98 13.84 -22.86
CA ALA A 323 -2.89 12.64 -23.70
C ALA A 323 -1.58 12.62 -24.50
N LEU A 324 -1.24 13.74 -25.15
CA LEU A 324 -0.01 13.88 -25.91
C LEU A 324 1.22 13.63 -25.02
N LYS A 325 1.28 14.22 -23.83
CA LYS A 325 2.34 13.99 -22.84
C LYS A 325 2.58 12.50 -22.59
N TYR A 326 1.55 11.75 -22.19
CA TYR A 326 1.72 10.31 -21.90
C TYR A 326 2.04 9.49 -23.15
N SER A 327 1.64 9.93 -24.34
CA SER A 327 2.01 9.28 -25.60
C SER A 327 3.50 9.38 -25.92
N THR A 328 4.17 10.47 -25.55
CA THR A 328 5.60 10.68 -25.84
C THR A 328 6.53 9.70 -25.10
N ALA A 329 6.07 9.09 -24.01
CA ALA A 329 6.81 8.04 -23.30
C ALA A 329 6.86 6.72 -24.09
N VAL A 330 5.85 6.43 -24.92
CA VAL A 330 5.72 5.14 -25.62
C VAL A 330 6.86 4.91 -26.62
N PRO A 331 7.21 5.85 -27.54
CA PRO A 331 8.34 5.68 -28.44
C PRO A 331 9.67 5.50 -27.71
N VAL A 332 9.90 6.22 -26.60
CA VAL A 332 11.13 6.11 -25.81
C VAL A 332 11.29 4.70 -25.26
N ILE A 333 10.23 4.14 -24.66
CA ILE A 333 10.25 2.80 -24.09
C ILE A 333 10.45 1.74 -25.19
N PHE A 334 9.72 1.86 -26.31
CA PHE A 334 9.85 0.94 -27.44
C PHE A 334 11.25 0.95 -28.04
N LEU A 335 11.81 2.13 -28.33
CA LEU A 335 13.16 2.27 -28.90
C LEU A 335 14.24 1.78 -27.90
N SER A 336 14.01 1.96 -26.60
CA SER A 336 14.92 1.44 -25.56
C SER A 336 14.97 -0.10 -25.56
N ALA A 337 13.84 -0.77 -25.79
CA ALA A 337 13.80 -2.21 -25.96
C ALA A 337 14.43 -2.65 -27.29
N LEU A 338 14.11 -1.93 -28.38
CA LEU A 338 14.59 -2.24 -29.72
C LEU A 338 16.12 -2.28 -29.80
N LYS A 339 16.82 -1.48 -28.98
CA LYS A 339 18.29 -1.51 -28.81
C LYS A 339 18.87 -2.93 -28.73
N TYR A 340 18.18 -3.83 -28.04
CA TYR A 340 18.67 -5.19 -27.79
C TYR A 340 18.30 -6.17 -28.91
N HIS A 341 17.43 -5.80 -29.84
CA HIS A 341 16.98 -6.66 -30.94
C HIS A 341 17.55 -6.26 -32.31
N VAL A 342 18.30 -5.16 -32.39
CA VAL A 342 18.88 -4.66 -33.64
C VAL A 342 20.41 -4.70 -33.60
N LEU A 343 21.00 -4.86 -34.79
CA LEU A 343 22.46 -4.81 -34.96
C LEU A 343 23.01 -3.44 -34.56
N LEU A 344 24.23 -3.44 -34.00
CA LEU A 344 24.87 -2.23 -33.44
C LEU A 344 24.96 -1.09 -34.47
N ASP A 345 25.28 -1.39 -35.73
CA ASP A 345 25.40 -0.37 -36.79
C ASP A 345 24.05 0.32 -37.09
N ARG A 346 22.95 -0.45 -37.11
CA ARG A 346 21.61 0.15 -37.28
C ARG A 346 21.18 0.94 -36.05
N TRP A 347 21.55 0.47 -34.85
CA TRP A 347 21.30 1.20 -33.61
C TRP A 347 21.98 2.58 -33.64
N THR A 348 23.27 2.64 -33.91
CA THR A 348 24.05 3.87 -33.85
C THR A 348 23.64 4.87 -34.93
N SER A 349 23.40 4.41 -36.16
CA SER A 349 23.09 5.29 -37.29
C SER A 349 21.64 5.78 -37.35
N PHE A 350 20.66 4.96 -36.96
CA PHE A 350 19.23 5.28 -37.19
C PHE A 350 18.41 5.35 -35.89
N TYR A 351 18.44 4.30 -35.07
CA TYR A 351 17.55 4.21 -33.92
C TYR A 351 17.99 5.06 -32.72
N ARG A 352 19.29 5.26 -32.50
CA ARG A 352 19.81 6.07 -31.40
C ARG A 352 19.45 7.56 -31.55
N PRO A 353 19.58 8.21 -32.73
CA PRO A 353 19.05 9.55 -32.94
C PRO A 353 17.54 9.66 -32.69
N LEU A 354 16.74 8.70 -33.18
CA LEU A 354 15.29 8.67 -32.93
C LEU A 354 14.95 8.52 -31.45
N TRP A 355 15.71 7.69 -30.73
CA TRP A 355 15.57 7.51 -29.29
C TRP A 355 15.88 8.80 -28.53
N LEU A 356 16.96 9.51 -28.89
CA LEU A 356 17.31 10.81 -28.30
C LEU A 356 16.23 11.86 -28.57
N LEU A 357 15.73 11.97 -29.80
CA LEU A 357 14.64 12.88 -30.15
C LEU A 357 13.36 12.57 -29.36
N SER A 358 13.03 11.28 -29.24
CA SER A 358 11.87 10.83 -28.45
C SER A 358 12.05 11.19 -26.97
N ALA A 359 13.25 10.97 -26.40
CA ALA A 359 13.55 11.29 -25.01
C ALA A 359 13.46 12.80 -24.74
N LEU A 360 13.99 13.62 -25.64
CA LEU A 360 13.86 15.07 -25.57
C LEU A 360 12.41 15.52 -25.65
N SER A 361 11.61 14.92 -26.54
CA SER A 361 10.18 15.24 -26.66
C SER A 361 9.38 14.88 -25.40
N ALA A 362 9.73 13.76 -24.75
CA ALA A 362 9.09 13.32 -23.51
C ALA A 362 9.44 14.24 -22.35
N GLU A 363 10.71 14.62 -22.24
CA GLU A 363 11.18 15.57 -21.22
C GLU A 363 10.53 16.94 -21.38
N PHE A 364 10.51 17.46 -22.61
CA PHE A 364 9.88 18.75 -22.92
C PHE A 364 8.39 18.73 -22.60
N SER A 365 7.67 17.65 -22.94
CA SER A 365 6.24 17.50 -22.66
C SER A 365 5.93 17.43 -21.16
N ASN A 366 6.87 16.92 -20.35
CA ASN A 366 6.76 16.95 -18.89
C ASN A 366 6.94 18.37 -18.35
N LEU A 367 7.96 19.09 -18.81
CA LEU A 367 8.26 20.47 -18.42
C LEU A 367 7.13 21.44 -18.79
N THR A 368 6.64 21.42 -20.03
CA THR A 368 5.62 22.37 -20.51
C THR A 368 4.27 22.22 -19.80
N ASN A 369 3.89 20.99 -19.44
CA ASN A 369 2.64 20.79 -18.70
C ASN A 369 2.76 21.13 -17.21
N GLN A 370 3.95 20.98 -16.61
CA GLN A 370 4.19 21.43 -15.24
C GLN A 370 4.12 22.95 -15.12
N VAL A 371 4.59 23.67 -16.15
CA VAL A 371 4.42 25.13 -16.30
C VAL A 371 2.96 25.49 -16.57
N CYS A 372 2.24 24.80 -17.48
CA CYS A 372 0.83 25.10 -17.75
C CYS A 372 -0.09 24.84 -16.55
N VAL A 373 0.12 23.78 -15.75
CA VAL A 373 -0.66 23.54 -14.52
C VAL A 373 -0.40 24.64 -13.49
N HIS A 374 0.85 25.11 -13.35
CA HIS A 374 1.16 26.25 -12.50
C HIS A 374 0.58 27.58 -12.99
N THR A 375 0.43 27.76 -14.31
CA THR A 375 -0.11 28.99 -14.90
C THR A 375 -1.64 29.04 -14.80
N TYR A 376 -2.34 27.91 -14.99
CA TYR A 376 -3.81 27.86 -14.85
C TYR A 376 -4.28 27.91 -13.39
N TYR A 377 -3.51 27.38 -12.42
CA TYR A 377 -3.82 27.56 -10.99
C TYR A 377 -3.59 29.00 -10.50
N MET A 378 -2.77 29.79 -11.20
CA MET A 378 -2.53 31.19 -10.87
C MET A 378 -3.64 32.13 -11.38
N ASP A 379 -4.35 31.76 -12.45
CA ASP A 379 -5.39 32.63 -13.05
C ASP A 379 -6.79 32.45 -12.41
N ASP A 380 -7.13 31.26 -11.90
CA ASP A 380 -8.51 30.99 -11.45
C ASP A 380 -8.77 31.14 -9.95
N ASN A 381 -7.75 31.17 -9.09
CA ASN A 381 -7.90 31.51 -7.67
C ASN A 381 -6.52 31.83 -7.10
N GLY A 382 -6.23 33.10 -6.81
CA GLY A 382 -5.03 33.46 -6.06
C GLY A 382 -5.02 32.82 -4.67
N PHE A 383 -4.55 31.58 -4.55
CA PHE A 383 -4.26 30.91 -3.28
C PHE A 383 -3.17 29.84 -3.44
N TYR A 384 -2.20 29.94 -2.53
CA TYR A 384 -0.96 29.16 -2.38
C TYR A 384 -1.18 27.66 -2.14
N PHE A 385 -0.21 26.84 -2.56
CA PHE A 385 0.58 25.96 -1.66
C PHE A 385 1.88 25.49 -2.36
N GLY A 386 2.99 25.57 -1.63
CA GLY A 386 4.28 24.97 -1.98
C GLY A 386 4.55 23.69 -1.22
#